data_AF-A0A0S8HEY7-F1
#
_entry.id   AF-A0A0S8HEY7-F1
#
_cell.length_a   1.000
_cell.length_b   1.000
_cell.length_c   1.000
_cell.angle_alpha   90.00
_cell.angle_beta   90.00
_cell.angle_gamma   90.00
#
_symmetry.space_group_name_H-M   'P 1'
#
loop_
_entity.id
_entity.type
_entity.pdbx_description
1 polymer ?
#
loop_
_entity_poly.entity_id
_entity_poly.type
_entity_poly.pdbx_seq_one_letter_code
_entity_poly.pdbx_strand_id
1 'polypeptide(L)'
;MPSNDRGGPGKHARGGKPRKYDDEELLRLLAEPHLTYSAIGKRLGLTRQGIGRIARGDTRPELQGRIRPLLERRPDPRRRRPYDDQRLIDLLAEPGNTYGLIARELGLSRDTVGRIADGRLRPELQARIRALNRGRPAPTPRGQYDDERLIRLLGDRSKSYTEIGREVGLSVSAVSGIASGELRRDLQERIRRVTRGVPRGKRCKRYDDERLVMLIARGDMTYAQIGAEVGLTGRMVGLIARGQSRAQLQPLIRAASQAYMEQTRRLAARMAPPVITRIFNLTSPEGRAPAKVQLEAGETILRYALGGPGKADGIAGQEPAAEVPGVADEDVPEFYRYLSQRARWRQLEAGTRDEGRGTREDATVGGGEAPGKEGGGEA
;
A
#
# COMPACT_ATOMS: atom_id res chain seq x y z
N MET A 1 41.56 31.87 25.06
CA MET A 1 40.56 31.30 24.12
C MET A 1 40.02 30.02 24.74
N PRO A 2 38.86 30.05 25.43
CA PRO A 2 38.35 28.88 26.13
C PRO A 2 37.72 27.88 25.15
N SER A 3 38.01 26.60 25.36
CA SER A 3 37.51 25.46 24.61
C SER A 3 36.00 25.28 24.80
N ASN A 4 35.25 25.28 23.70
CA ASN A 4 33.82 24.97 23.66
C ASN A 4 33.61 23.46 23.85
N ASP A 5 33.68 23.02 25.10
CA ASP A 5 33.33 21.67 25.52
C ASP A 5 31.80 21.56 25.63
N ARG A 6 31.11 21.40 24.48
CA ARG A 6 29.67 21.11 24.45
C ARG A 6 29.43 19.61 24.60
N GLY A 7 29.85 19.07 25.74
CA GLY A 7 29.39 17.78 26.25
C GLY A 7 27.95 17.91 26.74
N GLY A 8 26.99 17.88 25.82
CA GLY A 8 25.58 17.83 26.17
C GLY A 8 25.28 16.55 26.99
N PRO A 9 24.53 16.63 28.09
CA PRO A 9 24.24 15.47 28.94
C PRO A 9 23.57 14.39 28.08
N GLY A 10 24.30 13.28 27.90
CA GLY A 10 23.80 12.10 27.21
C GLY A 10 22.48 11.70 27.85
N LYS A 11 21.39 11.79 27.08
CA LYS A 11 20.05 11.39 27.52
C LYS A 11 20.14 9.98 28.06
N HIS A 12 20.18 9.87 29.38
CA HIS A 12 20.30 8.62 30.10
C HIS A 12 19.25 7.66 29.57
N ALA A 13 19.75 6.47 29.22
CA ALA A 13 18.96 5.31 28.85
C ALA A 13 17.80 5.20 29.84
N ARG A 14 16.57 5.40 29.34
CA ARG A 14 15.37 5.06 30.10
C ARG A 14 15.57 3.62 30.55
N GLY A 15 15.65 3.42 31.87
CA GLY A 15 15.84 2.13 32.53
C GLY A 15 14.65 1.20 32.29
N GLY A 16 14.42 0.82 31.05
CA GLY A 16 13.59 -0.30 30.71
C GLY A 16 14.24 -1.52 31.33
N LYS A 17 13.51 -2.21 32.21
CA LYS A 17 13.92 -3.49 32.77
C LYS A 17 14.53 -4.34 31.64
N PRO A 18 15.74 -4.89 31.81
CA PRO A 18 16.36 -5.70 30.78
C PRO A 18 15.36 -6.79 30.41
N ARG A 19 14.90 -6.78 29.15
CA ARG A 19 14.02 -7.83 28.64
C ARG A 19 14.80 -9.13 28.78
N LYS A 20 14.35 -10.03 29.65
CA LYS A 20 14.88 -11.39 29.75
C LYS A 20 14.45 -12.11 28.48
N TYR A 21 15.39 -12.25 27.55
CA TYR A 21 15.32 -13.27 26.50
C TYR A 21 16.17 -14.45 26.96
N ASP A 22 15.83 -15.65 26.49
CA ASP A 22 16.63 -16.84 26.74
C ASP A 22 17.89 -16.82 25.83
N ASP A 23 19.07 -16.96 26.45
CA ASP A 23 20.34 -16.97 25.73
C ASP A 23 20.44 -18.22 24.82
N GLU A 24 19.84 -19.34 25.20
CA GLU A 24 19.80 -20.55 24.37
C GLU A 24 18.91 -20.37 23.14
N GLU A 25 17.77 -19.70 23.30
CA GLU A 25 16.89 -19.35 22.18
C GLU A 25 17.57 -18.38 21.21
N LEU A 26 18.30 -17.39 21.73
CA LEU A 26 19.10 -16.48 20.91
C LEU A 26 20.13 -17.23 20.07
N LEU A 27 20.89 -18.15 20.68
CA LEU A 27 21.91 -18.93 19.99
C LEU A 27 21.29 -19.87 18.94
N ARG A 28 20.17 -20.51 19.26
CA ARG A 28 19.41 -21.33 18.31
C ARG A 28 18.96 -20.51 17.09
N LEU A 29 18.39 -19.31 17.30
CA LEU A 29 17.94 -18.44 16.20
C LEU A 29 19.12 -17.87 15.39
N LEU A 30 20.27 -17.60 16.03
CA LEU A 30 21.49 -17.20 15.32
C LEU A 30 22.09 -18.33 14.49
N ALA A 31 21.90 -19.59 14.90
CA ALA A 31 22.34 -20.74 14.13
C ALA A 31 21.53 -20.95 12.83
N GLU A 32 20.29 -20.44 12.73
CA GLU A 32 19.44 -20.56 11.55
C GLU A 32 19.87 -19.58 10.43
N PRO A 33 20.52 -20.01 9.34
CA PRO A 33 21.20 -19.11 8.40
C PRO A 33 20.26 -18.18 7.61
N HIS A 34 18.98 -18.56 7.49
CA HIS A 34 17.97 -17.80 6.74
C HIS A 34 17.34 -16.67 7.58
N LEU A 35 17.53 -16.64 8.90
CA LEU A 35 16.94 -15.61 9.75
C LEU A 35 17.77 -14.31 9.76
N THR A 36 17.13 -13.20 9.38
CA THR A 36 17.73 -11.86 9.51
C THR A 36 17.74 -11.41 10.98
N TYR A 37 18.67 -10.53 11.35
CA TYR A 37 18.69 -9.93 12.71
C TYR A 37 17.39 -9.20 13.08
N SER A 38 16.64 -8.72 12.09
CA SER A 38 15.33 -8.12 12.33
C SER A 38 14.28 -9.18 12.71
N ALA A 39 14.30 -10.34 12.05
CA ALA A 39 13.40 -11.45 12.37
C ALA A 39 13.71 -12.05 13.75
N ILE A 40 14.99 -12.25 14.06
CA ILE A 40 15.45 -12.71 15.38
C ILE A 40 15.03 -11.71 16.45
N GLY A 41 15.26 -10.41 16.22
CA GLY A 41 14.84 -9.36 17.13
C GLY A 41 13.32 -9.37 17.39
N LYS A 42 12.51 -9.56 16.35
CA LYS A 42 11.04 -9.65 16.49
C LYS A 42 10.62 -10.83 17.37
N ARG A 43 11.26 -12.00 17.23
CA ARG A 43 10.98 -13.20 18.06
C ARG A 43 11.38 -12.99 19.52
N LEU A 44 12.56 -12.42 19.77
CA LEU A 44 13.10 -12.24 21.13
C LEU A 44 12.67 -10.93 21.81
N GLY A 45 11.83 -10.12 21.14
CA GLY A 45 11.49 -8.78 21.63
C GLY A 45 12.69 -7.83 21.72
N LEU A 46 13.70 -8.01 20.86
CA LEU A 46 14.88 -7.16 20.74
C LEU A 46 14.83 -6.32 19.45
N THR A 47 15.50 -5.17 19.46
CA THR A 47 15.67 -4.38 18.22
C THR A 47 16.71 -5.04 17.32
N ARG A 48 16.60 -4.83 16.00
CA ARG A 48 17.63 -5.27 15.02
C ARG A 48 19.04 -4.82 15.44
N GLN A 49 19.15 -3.59 15.96
CA GLN A 49 20.43 -3.05 16.43
C GLN A 49 20.91 -3.73 17.71
N GLY A 50 20.00 -4.10 18.62
CA GLY A 50 20.31 -4.89 19.82
C GLY A 50 20.93 -6.24 19.47
N ILE A 51 20.30 -7.00 18.56
CA ILE A 51 20.87 -8.26 18.05
C ILE A 51 22.25 -8.02 17.41
N GLY A 52 22.40 -6.95 16.61
CA GLY A 52 23.68 -6.61 15.99
C GLY A 52 24.78 -6.28 17.00
N ARG A 53 24.45 -5.60 18.11
CA ARG A 53 25.39 -5.31 19.21
C ARG A 53 25.78 -6.57 19.97
N ILE A 54 24.81 -7.44 20.27
CA ILE A 54 25.08 -8.74 20.90
C ILE A 54 25.97 -9.59 19.98
N ALA A 55 25.66 -9.65 18.69
CA ALA A 55 26.42 -10.42 17.70
C ALA A 55 27.88 -9.95 17.55
N ARG A 56 28.18 -8.67 17.81
CA ARG A 56 29.54 -8.12 17.81
C ARG A 56 30.25 -8.18 19.16
N GLY A 57 29.54 -8.56 20.23
CA GLY A 57 30.08 -8.59 21.58
C GLY A 57 29.99 -7.27 22.33
N ASP A 58 29.37 -6.24 21.75
CA ASP A 58 29.30 -4.89 22.35
C ASP A 58 28.51 -4.88 23.68
N THR A 59 27.51 -5.77 23.83
CA THR A 59 26.59 -5.77 24.98
C THR A 59 26.61 -7.06 25.81
N ARG A 60 27.07 -8.18 25.24
CA ARG A 60 27.12 -9.51 25.89
C ARG A 60 28.41 -10.23 25.47
N PRO A 61 29.59 -9.77 25.93
CA PRO A 61 30.89 -10.33 25.53
C PRO A 61 31.04 -11.81 25.90
N GLU A 62 30.40 -12.26 26.99
CA GLU A 62 30.43 -13.65 27.47
C GLU A 62 29.80 -14.64 26.49
N LEU A 63 28.89 -14.20 25.62
CA LEU A 63 28.28 -15.05 24.59
C LEU A 63 29.13 -15.18 23.32
N GLN A 64 30.21 -14.40 23.17
CA GLN A 64 30.98 -14.34 21.92
C GLN A 64 31.64 -15.67 21.54
N GLY A 65 32.10 -16.45 22.52
CA GLY A 65 32.68 -17.76 22.27
C GLY A 65 31.69 -18.73 21.59
N ARG A 66 30.40 -18.57 21.86
CA ARG A 66 29.32 -19.39 21.27
C ARG A 66 28.76 -18.79 19.99
N ILE A 67 28.67 -17.46 19.91
CA ILE A 67 28.12 -16.74 18.74
C ILE A 67 29.07 -16.79 17.55
N ARG A 68 30.38 -16.59 17.76
CA ARG A 68 31.35 -16.43 16.67
C ARG A 68 31.39 -17.63 15.70
N PRO A 69 31.45 -18.90 16.16
CA PRO A 69 31.41 -20.05 15.26
C PRO A 69 30.10 -20.14 14.45
N LEU A 70 28.98 -19.69 15.01
CA LEU A 70 27.68 -19.68 14.31
C LEU A 70 27.66 -18.63 13.20
N LEU A 71 28.24 -17.45 13.45
CA LEU A 71 28.33 -16.38 12.46
C LEU A 71 29.35 -16.70 11.35
N GLU A 72 30.45 -17.38 11.66
CA GLU A 72 31.44 -17.81 10.66
C GLU A 72 30.86 -18.88 9.70
N ARG A 73 29.94 -19.73 10.20
CA ARG A 73 29.21 -20.69 9.36
C ARG A 73 28.08 -20.06 8.55
N ARG A 74 27.63 -18.87 8.91
CA ARG A 74 26.58 -18.19 8.13
C ARG A 74 27.18 -17.72 6.81
N PRO A 75 26.49 -17.94 5.68
CA PRO A 75 26.83 -17.24 4.46
C PRO A 75 26.76 -15.74 4.75
N ASP A 76 27.88 -15.04 4.61
CA ASP A 76 27.95 -13.61 4.89
C ASP A 76 26.83 -12.92 4.09
N PRO A 77 25.81 -12.33 4.75
CA PRO A 77 24.73 -11.67 4.03
C PRO A 77 25.23 -10.48 3.20
N ARG A 78 26.47 -10.03 3.44
CA ARG A 78 27.17 -9.03 2.63
C ARG A 78 28.02 -9.64 1.51
N ARG A 79 28.34 -10.94 1.54
CA ARG A 79 28.78 -11.67 0.35
C ARG A 79 27.58 -11.72 -0.58
N ARG A 80 27.45 -10.63 -1.35
CA ARG A 80 26.47 -10.49 -2.42
C ARG A 80 26.58 -11.75 -3.26
N ARG A 81 25.44 -12.35 -3.60
CA ARG A 81 25.43 -13.37 -4.64
C ARG A 81 26.22 -12.81 -5.82
N PRO A 82 27.17 -13.56 -6.39
CA PRO A 82 27.77 -13.15 -7.65
C PRO A 82 26.60 -12.91 -8.61
N TYR A 83 26.48 -11.68 -9.09
CA TYR A 83 25.48 -11.33 -10.08
C TYR A 83 26.11 -11.54 -11.45
N ASP A 84 25.28 -11.97 -12.39
CA ASP A 84 25.72 -12.15 -13.78
C ASP A 84 25.82 -10.77 -14.46
N ASP A 85 27.04 -10.45 -14.91
CA ASP A 85 27.33 -9.23 -15.64
C ASP A 85 26.52 -9.13 -16.93
N GLN A 86 26.27 -10.26 -17.61
CA GLN A 86 25.46 -10.28 -18.82
C GLN A 86 24.01 -9.93 -18.50
N ARG A 87 23.44 -10.55 -17.46
CA ARG A 87 22.09 -10.22 -16.99
C ARG A 87 21.94 -8.75 -16.59
N LEU A 88 22.95 -8.15 -15.95
CA LEU A 88 22.94 -6.71 -15.64
C LEU A 88 22.89 -5.85 -16.90
N ILE A 89 23.69 -6.20 -17.92
CA ILE A 89 23.72 -5.49 -19.19
C ILE A 89 22.37 -5.60 -19.90
N ASP A 90 21.78 -6.79 -19.96
CA ASP A 90 20.49 -7.03 -20.61
C ASP A 90 19.38 -6.21 -19.94
N LEU A 91 19.34 -6.23 -18.59
CA LEU A 91 18.38 -5.46 -17.81
C LEU A 91 18.55 -3.94 -17.97
N LEU A 92 19.79 -3.45 -18.11
CA LEU A 92 20.07 -2.03 -18.39
C LEU A 92 19.74 -1.63 -19.83
N ALA A 93 19.81 -2.58 -20.76
CA ALA A 93 19.44 -2.37 -22.16
C ALA A 93 17.92 -2.42 -22.36
N GLU A 94 17.15 -3.07 -21.50
CA GLU A 94 15.70 -3.16 -21.68
C GLU A 94 14.99 -1.83 -21.31
N PRO A 95 14.25 -1.21 -22.26
CA PRO A 95 13.58 0.06 -22.00
C PRO A 95 12.46 -0.11 -20.96
N GLY A 96 12.43 0.75 -19.95
CA GLY A 96 11.44 0.72 -18.87
C GLY A 96 11.97 0.15 -17.55
N ASN A 97 13.09 -0.57 -17.58
CA ASN A 97 13.74 -1.01 -16.35
C ASN A 97 14.35 0.17 -15.59
N THR A 98 13.92 0.34 -14.35
CA THR A 98 14.49 1.34 -13.45
C THR A 98 15.64 0.73 -12.66
N TYR A 99 16.62 1.54 -12.25
CA TYR A 99 17.72 1.07 -11.39
C TYR A 99 17.23 0.37 -10.10
N GLY A 100 16.04 0.71 -9.60
CA GLY A 100 15.46 0.04 -8.43
C GLY A 100 14.87 -1.34 -8.70
N LEU A 101 14.44 -1.61 -9.94
CA LEU A 101 13.98 -2.93 -10.37
C LEU A 101 15.19 -3.84 -10.61
N ILE A 102 16.17 -3.35 -11.38
CA ILE A 102 17.44 -4.03 -11.66
C ILE A 102 18.17 -4.40 -10.36
N ALA A 103 18.23 -3.47 -9.41
CA ALA A 103 18.83 -3.69 -8.09
C ALA A 103 18.16 -4.84 -7.31
N ARG A 104 16.82 -4.90 -7.33
CA ARG A 104 16.07 -5.97 -6.66
C ARG A 104 16.33 -7.33 -7.31
N GLU A 105 16.35 -7.37 -8.63
CA GLU A 105 16.53 -8.62 -9.38
C GLU A 105 17.93 -9.21 -9.21
N LEU A 106 18.96 -8.36 -9.22
CA LEU A 106 20.36 -8.79 -9.10
C LEU A 106 20.88 -8.85 -7.66
N GLY A 107 20.04 -8.53 -6.67
CA GLY A 107 20.49 -8.43 -5.27
C GLY A 107 21.54 -7.33 -5.06
N LEU A 108 21.49 -6.26 -5.85
CA LEU A 108 22.38 -5.10 -5.77
C LEU A 108 21.70 -3.93 -5.06
N SER A 109 22.49 -2.96 -4.58
CA SER A 109 21.91 -1.68 -4.19
C SER A 109 21.66 -0.82 -5.42
N ARG A 110 20.60 0.00 -5.40
CA ARG A 110 20.28 0.97 -6.46
C ARG A 110 21.47 1.88 -6.80
N ASP A 111 22.22 2.29 -5.77
CA ASP A 111 23.44 3.10 -5.93
C ASP A 111 24.57 2.33 -6.63
N THR A 112 24.73 1.04 -6.34
CA THR A 112 25.71 0.18 -7.04
C THR A 112 25.39 0.11 -8.53
N VAL A 113 24.12 -0.15 -8.88
CA VAL A 113 23.67 -0.21 -10.28
C VAL A 113 23.90 1.12 -10.98
N GLY A 114 23.57 2.25 -10.33
CA GLY A 114 23.83 3.59 -10.86
C GLY A 114 25.31 3.83 -11.13
N ARG A 115 26.19 3.54 -10.17
CA ARG A 115 27.64 3.70 -10.34
C ARG A 115 28.24 2.77 -11.41
N ILE A 116 27.66 1.58 -11.64
CA ILE A 116 28.08 0.70 -12.75
C ILE A 116 27.63 1.28 -14.08
N ALA A 117 26.36 1.72 -14.21
CA ALA A 117 25.84 2.34 -15.41
C ALA A 117 26.61 3.63 -15.78
N ASP A 118 26.99 4.41 -14.77
CA ASP A 118 27.83 5.61 -14.92
C ASP A 118 29.31 5.29 -15.19
N GLY A 119 29.72 4.02 -15.08
CA GLY A 119 31.10 3.55 -15.31
C GLY A 119 32.09 3.86 -14.20
N ARG A 120 31.61 4.29 -13.02
CA ARG A 120 32.45 4.62 -11.86
C ARG A 120 32.96 3.40 -11.10
N LEU A 121 32.19 2.30 -11.13
CA LEU A 121 32.57 1.05 -10.45
C LEU A 121 33.24 0.04 -11.40
N ARG A 122 32.73 -0.07 -12.64
CA ARG A 122 33.14 -1.08 -13.62
C ARG A 122 33.15 -0.49 -15.03
N PRO A 123 34.22 0.22 -15.42
CA PRO A 123 34.30 0.90 -16.71
C PRO A 123 34.19 -0.06 -17.92
N GLU A 124 34.64 -1.32 -17.76
CA GLU A 124 34.53 -2.37 -18.76
C GLU A 124 33.06 -2.72 -19.09
N LEU A 125 32.18 -2.79 -18.08
CA LEU A 125 30.75 -3.02 -18.29
C LEU A 125 30.10 -1.82 -18.97
N GLN A 126 30.50 -0.60 -18.59
CA GLN A 126 30.01 0.59 -19.25
C GLN A 126 30.41 0.62 -20.73
N ALA A 127 31.63 0.20 -21.08
CA ALA A 127 32.06 0.09 -22.47
C ALA A 127 31.17 -0.90 -23.26
N ARG A 128 30.82 -2.04 -22.67
CA ARG A 128 29.89 -3.02 -23.27
C ARG A 128 28.48 -2.47 -23.43
N ILE A 129 27.95 -1.78 -22.41
CA ILE A 129 26.65 -1.10 -22.46
C ILE A 129 26.63 -0.04 -23.57
N ARG A 130 27.70 0.77 -23.67
CA ARG A 130 27.83 1.76 -24.74
C ARG A 130 27.90 1.09 -26.11
N ALA A 131 28.65 0.00 -26.26
CA ALA A 131 28.74 -0.74 -27.51
C ALA A 131 27.38 -1.29 -27.98
N LEU A 132 26.60 -1.88 -27.06
CA LEU A 132 25.23 -2.33 -27.35
C LEU A 132 24.29 -1.17 -27.74
N ASN A 133 24.50 0.00 -27.15
CA ASN A 133 23.70 1.18 -27.44
C ASN A 133 24.16 1.96 -28.68
N ARG A 134 25.29 1.62 -29.34
CA ARG A 134 25.79 2.35 -30.53
C ARG A 134 24.83 2.33 -31.72
N GLY A 135 23.91 1.38 -31.79
CA GLY A 135 22.87 1.30 -32.83
C GLY A 135 21.50 1.83 -32.40
N ARG A 136 21.33 2.24 -31.14
CA ARG A 136 20.08 2.85 -30.69
C ARG A 136 20.10 4.34 -30.97
N PRO A 137 18.97 4.95 -31.38
CA PRO A 137 18.90 6.39 -31.49
C PRO A 137 19.32 6.97 -30.14
N ALA A 138 20.39 7.78 -30.15
CA ALA A 138 20.82 8.48 -28.96
C ALA A 138 19.62 9.24 -28.39
N PRO A 139 19.44 9.31 -27.05
CA PRO A 139 18.45 10.21 -26.49
C PRO A 139 18.70 11.58 -27.11
N THR A 140 17.66 12.13 -27.74
CA THR A 140 17.72 13.37 -28.50
C THR A 140 18.53 14.39 -27.69
N PRO A 141 19.60 14.98 -28.25
CA PRO A 141 20.42 15.96 -27.56
C PRO A 141 19.53 16.99 -26.89
N ARG A 142 19.87 17.40 -25.66
CA ARG A 142 19.16 18.47 -24.95
C ARG A 142 18.99 19.66 -25.90
N GLY A 143 17.75 19.93 -26.34
CA GLY A 143 17.42 21.01 -27.26
C GLY A 143 16.88 20.61 -28.63
N GLN A 144 16.83 19.33 -29.01
CA GLN A 144 16.17 18.86 -30.24
C GLN A 144 14.76 18.30 -29.99
N TYR A 145 13.98 19.00 -29.17
CA TYR A 145 12.55 18.75 -29.08
C TYR A 145 11.81 20.03 -29.45
N ASP A 146 10.67 19.87 -30.10
CA ASP A 146 9.81 20.99 -30.44
C ASP A 146 9.17 21.55 -29.15
N ASP A 147 9.63 22.73 -28.74
CA ASP A 147 9.14 23.45 -27.56
C ASP A 147 7.62 23.70 -27.65
N GLU A 148 7.08 24.00 -28.85
CA GLU A 148 5.63 24.21 -29.03
C GLU A 148 4.86 22.90 -28.82
N ARG A 149 5.37 21.79 -29.36
CA ARG A 149 4.78 20.47 -29.15
C ARG A 149 4.81 20.07 -27.68
N LEU A 150 5.93 20.27 -26.97
CA LEU A 150 6.03 20.01 -25.54
C LEU A 150 5.04 20.86 -24.73
N ILE A 151 4.94 22.15 -25.03
CA ILE A 151 4.03 23.07 -24.33
C ILE A 151 2.57 22.67 -24.56
N ARG A 152 2.20 22.31 -25.80
CA ARG A 152 0.86 21.80 -26.12
C ARG A 152 0.54 20.53 -25.34
N LEU A 153 1.47 19.57 -25.28
CA LEU A 153 1.31 18.32 -24.55
C LEU A 153 1.26 18.51 -23.02
N LEU A 154 2.02 19.44 -22.47
CA LEU A 154 1.93 19.83 -21.06
C LEU A 154 0.60 20.55 -20.72
N GLY A 155 0.01 21.21 -21.71
CA GLY A 155 -1.35 21.75 -21.64
C GLY A 155 -2.44 20.68 -21.61
N ASP A 156 -2.20 19.54 -22.26
CA ASP A 156 -3.11 18.41 -22.30
C ASP A 156 -3.09 17.64 -20.97
N ARG A 157 -4.14 17.85 -20.19
CA ARG A 157 -4.31 17.23 -18.87
C ARG A 157 -4.56 15.72 -18.93
N SER A 158 -4.93 15.16 -20.08
CA SER A 158 -5.19 13.73 -20.23
C SER A 158 -3.90 12.90 -20.19
N LYS A 159 -2.77 13.47 -20.61
CA LYS A 159 -1.48 12.78 -20.70
C LYS A 159 -0.68 12.89 -19.40
N SER A 160 -0.04 11.79 -19.03
CA SER A 160 0.95 11.71 -17.96
C SER A 160 2.32 12.21 -18.44
N TYR A 161 3.19 12.66 -17.53
CA TYR A 161 4.57 13.06 -17.88
C TYR A 161 5.37 11.93 -18.54
N THR A 162 4.99 10.67 -18.31
CA THR A 162 5.59 9.51 -18.97
C THR A 162 5.21 9.43 -20.44
N GLU A 163 3.92 9.61 -20.75
CA GLU A 163 3.43 9.62 -22.13
C GLU A 163 3.98 10.84 -22.90
N ILE A 164 3.99 12.01 -22.26
CA ILE A 164 4.58 13.23 -22.83
C ILE A 164 6.07 13.02 -23.12
N GLY A 165 6.81 12.43 -22.18
CA GLY A 165 8.23 12.13 -22.36
C GLY A 165 8.49 11.19 -23.55
N ARG A 166 7.71 10.12 -23.67
CA ARG A 166 7.80 9.20 -24.82
C ARG A 166 7.53 9.91 -26.15
N GLU A 167 6.52 10.76 -26.19
CA GLU A 167 6.11 11.45 -27.40
C GLU A 167 7.11 12.52 -27.86
N VAL A 168 7.76 13.21 -26.91
CA VAL A 168 8.68 14.32 -27.18
C VAL A 168 10.15 13.86 -27.21
N GLY A 169 10.44 12.60 -26.88
CA GLY A 169 11.81 12.10 -26.76
C GLY A 169 12.53 12.65 -25.53
N LEU A 170 11.80 12.91 -24.43
CA LEU A 170 12.31 13.41 -23.17
C LEU A 170 12.12 12.40 -22.03
N SER A 171 13.04 12.40 -21.06
CA SER A 171 12.84 11.63 -19.85
C SER A 171 11.73 12.22 -18.98
N VAL A 172 11.05 11.38 -18.18
CA VAL A 172 9.98 11.83 -17.27
C VAL A 172 10.48 12.92 -16.32
N SER A 173 11.71 12.80 -15.83
CA SER A 173 12.35 13.80 -14.99
C SER A 173 12.62 15.11 -15.74
N ALA A 174 13.01 15.05 -17.02
CA ALA A 174 13.18 16.24 -17.84
C ALA A 174 11.85 16.95 -18.08
N VAL A 175 10.79 16.22 -18.43
CA VAL A 175 9.43 16.77 -18.58
C VAL A 175 8.96 17.40 -17.27
N SER A 176 9.13 16.71 -16.14
CA SER A 176 8.75 17.24 -14.82
C SER A 176 9.55 18.49 -14.45
N GLY A 177 10.87 18.51 -14.70
CA GLY A 177 11.72 19.66 -14.41
C GLY A 177 11.47 20.85 -15.34
N ILE A 178 11.05 20.60 -16.58
CA ILE A 178 10.57 21.66 -17.49
C ILE A 178 9.20 22.16 -17.03
N ALA A 179 8.28 21.27 -16.66
CA ALA A 179 6.95 21.65 -16.19
C ALA A 179 6.98 22.46 -14.87
N SER A 180 7.94 22.19 -13.98
CA SER A 180 8.15 22.94 -12.73
C SER A 180 8.98 24.22 -12.91
N GLY A 181 9.69 24.37 -14.03
CA GLY A 181 10.57 25.50 -14.29
C GLY A 181 11.98 25.38 -13.71
N GLU A 182 12.36 24.20 -13.23
CA GLU A 182 13.72 23.90 -12.77
C GLU A 182 14.71 23.84 -13.94
N LEU A 183 14.32 23.29 -15.09
CA LEU A 183 15.22 23.09 -16.25
C LEU A 183 15.09 24.16 -17.33
N ARG A 184 13.88 24.68 -17.59
CA ARG A 184 13.59 25.66 -18.66
C ARG A 184 12.67 26.77 -18.13
N ARG A 185 13.28 27.80 -17.55
CA ARG A 185 12.55 28.97 -17.01
C ARG A 185 11.92 29.82 -18.10
N ASP A 186 12.56 29.88 -19.25
CA ASP A 186 12.13 30.57 -20.48
C ASP A 186 10.77 30.06 -20.99
N LEU A 187 10.48 28.76 -20.83
CA LEU A 187 9.21 28.16 -21.26
C LEU A 187 8.05 28.40 -20.27
N GLN A 188 8.32 28.87 -19.05
CA GLN A 188 7.32 28.89 -17.98
C GLN A 188 6.12 29.77 -18.28
N GLU A 189 6.32 30.95 -18.88
CA GLU A 189 5.18 31.82 -19.16
C GLU A 189 4.27 31.26 -20.25
N ARG A 190 4.85 30.56 -21.24
CA ARG A 190 4.10 29.84 -22.29
C ARG A 190 3.34 28.65 -21.72
N ILE A 191 4.01 27.82 -20.89
CA ILE A 191 3.35 26.71 -20.16
C ILE A 191 2.22 27.25 -19.27
N ARG A 192 2.44 28.35 -18.56
CA ARG A 192 1.41 29.00 -17.73
C ARG A 192 0.25 29.52 -18.55
N ARG A 193 0.46 30.13 -19.72
CA ARG A 193 -0.64 30.60 -20.58
C ARG A 193 -1.53 29.44 -21.02
N VAL A 194 -0.93 28.37 -21.53
CA VAL A 194 -1.68 27.18 -21.97
C VAL A 194 -2.39 26.49 -20.79
N THR A 195 -1.76 26.46 -19.61
CA THR A 195 -2.37 25.84 -18.42
C THR A 195 -3.35 26.72 -17.64
N ARG A 196 -3.28 28.06 -17.76
CA ARG A 196 -4.20 29.05 -17.14
C ARG A 196 -5.53 29.13 -17.89
N GLY A 197 -5.51 29.02 -19.22
CA GLY A 197 -6.72 29.06 -20.06
C GLY A 197 -7.62 27.83 -19.88
N VAL A 198 -7.06 26.73 -19.37
CA VAL A 198 -7.86 25.58 -18.93
C VAL A 198 -8.27 25.85 -17.49
N PRO A 199 -9.56 26.10 -17.19
CA PRO A 199 -10.00 26.34 -15.82
C PRO A 199 -9.36 25.28 -14.92
N ARG A 200 -8.77 25.72 -13.81
CA ARG A 200 -8.40 24.84 -12.69
C ARG A 200 -9.68 24.32 -12.02
N GLY A 201 -10.66 23.87 -12.82
CA GLY A 201 -11.61 22.90 -12.37
C GLY A 201 -10.77 21.82 -11.73
N LYS A 202 -10.92 21.68 -10.40
CA LYS A 202 -10.59 20.45 -9.69
C LYS A 202 -10.93 19.36 -10.70
N ARG A 203 -9.95 18.54 -11.11
CA ARG A 203 -10.24 17.38 -11.94
C ARG A 203 -11.12 16.49 -11.06
N CYS A 204 -12.41 16.80 -11.02
CA CYS A 204 -13.46 15.89 -10.62
C CYS A 204 -13.46 14.89 -11.76
N LYS A 205 -12.46 14.01 -11.77
CA LYS A 205 -12.59 12.74 -12.45
C LYS A 205 -13.92 12.21 -11.93
N ARG A 206 -14.92 12.14 -12.81
CA ARG A 206 -16.18 11.50 -12.48
C ARG A 206 -15.84 10.04 -12.31
N TYR A 207 -15.57 9.65 -11.08
CA TYR A 207 -15.49 8.26 -10.71
C TYR A 207 -16.88 7.84 -10.24
N ASP A 208 -17.20 6.58 -10.50
CA ASP A 208 -18.42 5.97 -10.04
C ASP A 208 -18.32 5.69 -8.53
N ASP A 209 -19.19 6.35 -7.77
CA ASP A 209 -19.25 6.21 -6.31
C ASP A 209 -19.66 4.80 -5.91
N GLU A 210 -20.56 4.17 -6.67
CA GLU A 210 -21.05 2.81 -6.36
C GLU A 210 -19.90 1.82 -6.53
N ARG A 211 -19.15 1.91 -7.63
CA ARG A 211 -17.94 1.11 -7.85
C ARG A 211 -16.90 1.32 -6.75
N LEU A 212 -16.64 2.57 -6.36
CA LEU A 212 -15.68 2.86 -5.29
C LEU A 212 -16.11 2.25 -3.95
N VAL A 213 -17.38 2.40 -3.59
CA VAL A 213 -17.97 1.83 -2.36
C VAL A 213 -17.80 0.31 -2.36
N MET A 214 -18.10 -0.35 -3.46
CA MET A 214 -17.98 -1.81 -3.60
C MET A 214 -16.54 -2.30 -3.46
N LEU A 215 -15.58 -1.64 -4.13
CA LEU A 215 -14.16 -1.99 -4.05
C LEU A 215 -13.61 -1.81 -2.62
N ILE A 216 -13.99 -0.73 -1.93
CA ILE A 216 -13.60 -0.54 -0.53
C ILE A 216 -14.26 -1.62 0.35
N ALA A 217 -15.52 -1.95 0.09
CA ALA A 217 -16.29 -2.86 0.92
C ALA A 217 -15.79 -4.32 0.87
N ARG A 218 -15.32 -4.78 -0.30
CA ARG A 218 -14.73 -6.12 -0.48
C ARG A 218 -13.46 -6.31 0.34
N GLY A 219 -12.62 -5.27 0.43
CA GLY A 219 -11.40 -5.27 1.24
C GLY A 219 -10.28 -6.20 0.73
N ASP A 220 -10.40 -6.71 -0.49
CA ASP A 220 -9.45 -7.56 -1.20
C ASP A 220 -8.33 -6.76 -1.89
N MET A 221 -8.59 -5.49 -2.22
CA MET A 221 -7.63 -4.60 -2.88
C MET A 221 -7.03 -3.58 -1.92
N THR A 222 -5.76 -3.26 -2.12
CA THR A 222 -5.12 -2.12 -1.44
C THR A 222 -5.71 -0.79 -1.93
N TYR A 223 -5.74 0.24 -1.10
CA TYR A 223 -6.23 1.56 -1.52
C TYR A 223 -5.51 2.13 -2.75
N ALA A 224 -4.24 1.77 -2.97
CA ALA A 224 -3.50 2.16 -4.17
C ALA A 224 -4.06 1.51 -5.44
N GLN A 225 -4.40 0.22 -5.37
CA GLN A 225 -5.00 -0.51 -6.50
C GLN A 225 -6.42 -0.01 -6.78
N ILE A 226 -7.25 0.18 -5.74
CA ILE A 226 -8.59 0.78 -5.88
C ILE A 226 -8.49 2.16 -6.53
N GLY A 227 -7.53 2.97 -6.07
CA GLY A 227 -7.28 4.29 -6.64
C GLY A 227 -6.93 4.23 -8.13
N ALA A 228 -6.04 3.33 -8.52
CA ALA A 228 -5.70 3.13 -9.92
C ALA A 228 -6.92 2.78 -10.78
N GLU A 229 -7.81 1.92 -10.27
CA GLU A 229 -9.01 1.47 -10.97
C GLU A 229 -10.08 2.56 -11.11
N VAL A 230 -10.39 3.30 -10.04
CA VAL A 230 -11.41 4.36 -10.08
C VAL A 230 -10.84 5.73 -10.48
N GLY A 231 -9.56 5.80 -10.81
CA GLY A 231 -8.87 7.04 -11.19
C GLY A 231 -8.57 8.00 -10.03
N LEU A 232 -8.61 7.52 -8.78
CA LEU A 232 -8.25 8.27 -7.56
C LEU A 232 -6.81 7.98 -7.11
N THR A 233 -6.27 8.84 -6.23
CA THR A 233 -5.03 8.48 -5.53
C THR A 233 -5.35 7.54 -4.37
N GLY A 234 -4.49 6.57 -4.07
CA GLY A 234 -4.73 5.66 -2.94
C GLY A 234 -4.85 6.37 -1.59
N ARG A 235 -4.18 7.53 -1.43
CA ARG A 235 -4.38 8.39 -0.26
C ARG A 235 -5.81 8.91 -0.19
N MET A 236 -6.39 9.37 -1.30
CA MET A 236 -7.77 9.86 -1.35
C MET A 236 -8.76 8.75 -1.04
N VAL A 237 -8.58 7.55 -1.61
CA VAL A 237 -9.40 6.38 -1.29
C VAL A 237 -9.36 6.08 0.21
N GLY A 238 -8.17 6.10 0.83
CA GLY A 238 -8.04 5.91 2.28
C GLY A 238 -8.70 7.02 3.12
N LEU A 239 -8.74 8.27 2.64
CA LEU A 239 -9.50 9.35 3.29
C LEU A 239 -11.01 9.12 3.17
N ILE A 240 -11.48 8.66 2.00
CA ILE A 240 -12.90 8.33 1.76
C ILE A 240 -13.34 7.14 2.63
N ALA A 241 -12.56 6.06 2.66
CA ALA A 241 -12.86 4.86 3.47
C ALA A 241 -12.95 5.15 4.98
N ARG A 242 -12.25 6.19 5.46
CA ARG A 242 -12.31 6.66 6.86
C ARG A 242 -13.41 7.70 7.10
N GLY A 243 -14.15 8.11 6.07
CA GLY A 243 -15.13 9.19 6.15
C GLY A 243 -14.52 10.60 6.34
N GLN A 244 -13.21 10.74 6.19
CA GLN A 244 -12.51 12.05 6.30
C GLN A 244 -12.70 12.90 5.04
N SER A 245 -12.95 12.25 3.90
CA SER A 245 -13.37 12.88 2.65
C SER A 245 -14.67 12.23 2.20
N ARG A 246 -15.64 13.01 1.69
CA ARG A 246 -16.96 12.51 1.26
C ARG A 246 -17.67 11.66 2.32
N ALA A 247 -17.89 12.25 3.49
CA ALA A 247 -18.51 11.58 4.65
C ALA A 247 -19.85 10.88 4.32
N GLN A 248 -20.59 11.37 3.32
CA GLN A 248 -21.84 10.77 2.85
C GLN A 248 -21.69 9.34 2.29
N LEU A 249 -20.48 8.93 1.87
CA LEU A 249 -20.23 7.56 1.37
C LEU A 249 -20.01 6.56 2.51
N GLN A 250 -19.71 7.02 3.73
CA GLN A 250 -19.37 6.12 4.84
C GLN A 250 -20.51 5.16 5.23
N PRO A 251 -21.78 5.59 5.32
CA PRO A 251 -22.89 4.68 5.57
C PRO A 251 -23.02 3.61 4.49
N LEU A 252 -22.80 3.98 3.21
CA LEU A 252 -22.85 3.05 2.08
C LEU A 252 -21.74 2.01 2.15
N ILE A 253 -20.50 2.45 2.44
CA ILE A 253 -19.35 1.54 2.64
C ILE A 253 -19.61 0.56 3.77
N ARG A 254 -20.11 1.02 4.93
CA ARG A 254 -20.43 0.15 6.06
C ARG A 254 -21.50 -0.88 5.72
N ALA A 255 -22.58 -0.44 5.07
CA ALA A 255 -23.67 -1.33 4.65
C ALA A 255 -23.18 -2.38 3.64
N ALA A 256 -22.40 -1.96 2.63
CA ALA A 256 -21.82 -2.86 1.63
C ALA A 256 -20.83 -3.85 2.26
N SER A 257 -19.96 -3.41 3.19
CA SER A 257 -19.05 -4.31 3.90
C SER A 257 -19.79 -5.34 4.75
N GLN A 258 -20.87 -4.95 5.45
CA GLN A 258 -21.70 -5.87 6.21
C GLN A 258 -22.36 -6.90 5.32
N ALA A 259 -22.98 -6.46 4.22
CA ALA A 259 -23.62 -7.36 3.25
C ALA A 259 -22.61 -8.35 2.64
N TYR A 260 -21.41 -7.88 2.29
CA TYR A 260 -20.34 -8.73 1.77
C TYR A 260 -19.87 -9.77 2.81
N MET A 261 -19.71 -9.37 4.07
CA MET A 261 -19.35 -10.28 5.16
C MET A 261 -20.44 -11.32 5.43
N GLU A 262 -21.72 -10.93 5.39
CA GLU A 262 -22.84 -11.87 5.52
C GLU A 262 -22.89 -12.87 4.37
N GLN A 263 -22.69 -12.42 3.13
CA GLN A 263 -22.64 -13.28 1.96
C GLN A 263 -21.45 -14.24 2.04
N THR A 264 -20.28 -13.73 2.42
CA THR A 264 -19.06 -14.54 2.63
C THR A 264 -19.29 -15.60 3.71
N ARG A 265 -19.96 -15.26 4.83
CA ARG A 265 -20.34 -16.22 5.87
C ARG A 265 -21.34 -17.26 5.37
N ARG A 266 -22.34 -16.86 4.58
CA ARG A 266 -23.31 -17.80 3.98
C ARG A 266 -22.64 -18.76 3.01
N LEU A 267 -21.74 -18.26 2.17
CA LEU A 267 -20.97 -19.07 1.24
C LEU A 267 -20.02 -20.00 1.97
N ALA A 268 -19.30 -19.50 2.98
CA ALA A 268 -18.46 -20.33 3.84
C ALA A 268 -19.28 -21.42 4.55
N ALA A 269 -20.47 -21.10 5.07
CA ALA A 269 -21.36 -22.08 5.70
C ALA A 269 -21.87 -23.13 4.70
N ARG A 270 -22.14 -22.76 3.44
CA ARG A 270 -22.51 -23.71 2.37
C ARG A 270 -21.35 -24.60 1.95
N MET A 271 -20.14 -24.04 1.90
CA MET A 271 -18.92 -24.75 1.47
C MET A 271 -18.28 -25.57 2.58
N ALA A 272 -18.55 -25.27 3.86
CA ALA A 272 -17.93 -25.95 4.98
C ALA A 272 -18.25 -27.46 5.03
N PRO A 273 -19.51 -27.93 4.90
CA PRO A 273 -19.81 -29.36 4.91
C PRO A 273 -19.04 -30.18 3.86
N PRO A 274 -19.07 -29.85 2.54
CA PRO A 274 -18.35 -30.64 1.56
C PRO A 274 -16.83 -30.58 1.72
N VAL A 275 -16.28 -29.43 2.14
CA VAL A 275 -14.83 -29.31 2.42
C VAL A 275 -14.44 -30.17 3.62
N ILE A 276 -15.22 -30.14 4.71
CA ILE A 276 -14.99 -30.97 5.90
C ILE A 276 -15.08 -32.46 5.53
N THR A 277 -16.11 -32.88 4.79
CA THR A 277 -16.23 -34.27 4.31
C THR A 277 -15.03 -34.69 3.46
N ARG A 278 -14.56 -33.81 2.56
CA ARG A 278 -13.41 -34.10 1.72
C ARG A 278 -12.11 -34.21 2.52
N ILE A 279 -11.87 -33.29 3.45
CA ILE A 279 -10.73 -33.35 4.37
C ILE A 279 -10.80 -34.63 5.20
N PHE A 280 -11.98 -34.98 5.73
CA PHE A 280 -12.20 -36.20 6.51
C PHE A 280 -11.86 -37.47 5.73
N ASN A 281 -12.32 -37.56 4.47
CA ASN A 281 -12.01 -38.70 3.59
C ASN A 281 -10.53 -38.77 3.22
N LEU A 282 -9.86 -37.63 3.02
CA LEU A 282 -8.42 -37.58 2.71
C LEU A 282 -7.53 -37.90 3.92
N THR A 283 -8.01 -37.61 5.13
CA THR A 283 -7.27 -37.81 6.38
C THR A 283 -7.57 -39.13 7.08
N SER A 284 -8.49 -39.92 6.54
CA SER A 284 -8.74 -41.30 7.00
C SER A 284 -8.31 -42.29 5.92
N PRO A 285 -7.03 -42.71 5.86
CA PRO A 285 -6.64 -43.75 4.92
C PRO A 285 -7.12 -45.13 5.37
N GLU A 286 -7.00 -45.46 6.66
CA GLU A 286 -7.41 -46.79 7.21
C GLU A 286 -7.31 -46.88 8.75
N GLY A 287 -6.96 -45.79 9.45
CA GLY A 287 -6.99 -45.70 10.91
C GLY A 287 -7.87 -44.54 11.33
N ARG A 288 -9.02 -44.81 11.94
CA ARG A 288 -9.92 -43.77 12.46
C ARG A 288 -9.16 -42.95 13.50
N ALA A 289 -8.90 -41.67 13.20
CA ALA A 289 -8.54 -40.71 14.23
C ALA A 289 -9.63 -40.76 15.33
N PRO A 290 -9.28 -40.70 16.62
CA PRO A 290 -10.26 -40.71 17.70
C PRO A 290 -11.29 -39.60 17.48
N ALA A 291 -12.58 -39.88 17.71
CA ALA A 291 -13.70 -38.95 17.44
C ALA A 291 -13.50 -37.55 18.03
N LYS A 292 -12.75 -37.45 19.14
CA LYS A 292 -12.38 -36.19 19.78
C LYS A 292 -11.49 -35.30 18.89
N VAL A 293 -10.48 -35.86 18.23
CA VAL A 293 -9.58 -35.12 17.33
C VAL A 293 -10.33 -34.65 16.09
N GLN A 294 -11.28 -35.46 15.62
CA GLN A 294 -12.15 -35.11 14.50
C GLN A 294 -13.10 -33.95 14.85
N LEU A 295 -13.69 -33.98 16.05
CA LEU A 295 -14.51 -32.88 16.58
C LEU A 295 -13.69 -31.58 16.77
N GLU A 296 -12.49 -31.67 17.35
CA GLU A 296 -11.62 -30.50 17.55
C GLU A 296 -11.13 -29.89 16.23
N ALA A 297 -10.82 -30.72 15.23
CA ALA A 297 -10.46 -30.25 13.88
C ALA A 297 -11.65 -29.58 13.19
N GLY A 298 -12.84 -30.20 13.25
CA GLY A 298 -14.08 -29.63 12.71
C GLY A 298 -14.43 -28.31 13.38
N GLU A 299 -14.34 -28.23 14.71
CA GLU A 299 -14.57 -27.00 15.47
C GLU A 299 -13.55 -25.91 15.11
N THR A 300 -12.28 -26.25 14.96
CA THR A 300 -11.23 -25.30 14.58
C THR A 300 -11.45 -24.73 13.17
N ILE A 301 -11.80 -25.59 12.20
CA ILE A 301 -12.12 -25.18 10.83
C ILE A 301 -13.36 -24.29 10.82
N LEU A 302 -14.41 -24.64 11.55
CA LEU A 302 -15.63 -23.84 11.66
C LEU A 302 -15.34 -22.50 12.35
N ARG A 303 -14.53 -22.48 13.40
CA ARG A 303 -14.16 -21.25 14.12
C ARG A 303 -13.36 -20.31 13.21
N TYR A 304 -12.51 -20.85 12.34
CA TYR A 304 -11.77 -20.08 11.33
C TYR A 304 -12.70 -19.56 10.23
N ALA A 305 -13.61 -20.41 9.71
CA ALA A 305 -14.57 -20.05 8.67
C ALA A 305 -15.60 -19.01 9.13
N LEU A 306 -15.95 -19.01 10.42
CA LEU A 306 -16.89 -18.05 11.02
C LEU A 306 -16.21 -16.74 11.48
N GLY A 307 -14.90 -16.59 11.25
CA GLY A 307 -14.16 -15.38 11.60
C GLY A 307 -13.94 -15.19 13.11
N GLY A 308 -13.95 -16.28 13.88
CA GLY A 308 -13.50 -16.24 15.27
C GLY A 308 -12.01 -15.91 15.35
N PRO A 309 -11.54 -15.26 16.44
CA PRO A 309 -10.12 -14.97 16.62
C PRO A 309 -9.35 -16.27 16.89
N GLY A 310 -9.06 -17.04 15.84
CA GLY A 310 -8.14 -18.17 15.89
C GLY A 310 -6.72 -17.63 16.02
N LYS A 311 -5.98 -18.07 17.05
CA LYS A 311 -4.53 -17.85 17.14
C LYS A 311 -3.86 -18.48 15.91
N ALA A 312 -3.53 -17.66 14.92
CA ALA A 312 -2.85 -18.06 13.71
C ALA A 312 -1.34 -18.26 13.94
N ASP A 313 -0.99 -19.13 14.90
CA ASP A 313 0.38 -19.57 15.13
C ASP A 313 0.50 -21.00 14.59
N GLY A 314 0.73 -21.19 13.27
CA GLY A 314 1.10 -22.54 12.82
C GLY A 314 1.14 -22.87 11.34
N ILE A 315 0.38 -22.21 10.46
CA ILE A 315 0.28 -22.66 9.06
C ILE A 315 0.91 -21.63 8.12
N ALA A 316 2.24 -21.60 8.09
CA ALA A 316 3.02 -20.90 7.08
C ALA A 316 3.87 -21.93 6.33
N GLY A 317 3.38 -22.42 5.19
CA GLY A 317 4.17 -23.35 4.37
C GLY A 317 3.47 -24.10 3.23
N GLN A 318 2.17 -23.94 2.97
CA GLN A 318 1.52 -24.60 1.83
C GLN A 318 1.24 -23.63 0.68
N GLU A 319 1.70 -24.01 -0.52
CA GLU A 319 1.39 -23.37 -1.79
C GLU A 319 -0.13 -23.40 -2.07
N PRO A 320 -0.67 -22.40 -2.80
CA PRO A 320 -2.10 -22.31 -3.04
C PRO A 320 -2.55 -23.45 -3.97
N ALA A 321 -3.43 -24.33 -3.46
CA ALA A 321 -4.16 -25.29 -4.27
C ALA A 321 -5.17 -24.57 -5.18
N ALA A 322 -5.41 -25.20 -6.34
CA ALA A 322 -6.14 -24.71 -7.50
C ALA A 322 -7.54 -24.12 -7.24
N GLU A 323 -7.95 -23.30 -8.20
CA GLU A 323 -9.21 -22.53 -8.31
C GLU A 323 -10.43 -23.19 -7.66
N VAL A 324 -10.99 -22.47 -6.67
CA VAL A 324 -12.34 -22.69 -6.16
C VAL A 324 -13.31 -22.08 -7.18
N PRO A 325 -14.36 -22.78 -7.64
CA PRO A 325 -15.30 -22.23 -8.61
C PRO A 325 -15.99 -20.99 -8.02
N GLY A 326 -15.79 -19.85 -8.68
CA GLY A 326 -16.40 -18.58 -8.33
C GLY A 326 -17.90 -18.56 -8.61
N VAL A 327 -18.61 -17.69 -7.90
CA VAL A 327 -19.99 -17.30 -8.23
C VAL A 327 -19.98 -16.72 -9.65
N ALA A 328 -20.88 -17.18 -10.53
CA ALA A 328 -20.95 -16.68 -11.89
C ALA A 328 -21.25 -15.16 -11.90
N ASP A 329 -20.54 -14.40 -12.73
CA ASP A 329 -20.73 -12.95 -12.88
C ASP A 329 -22.16 -12.57 -13.32
N GLU A 330 -22.92 -13.56 -13.78
CA GLU A 330 -24.30 -13.48 -14.27
C GLU A 330 -25.34 -13.24 -13.17
N ASP A 331 -25.08 -13.70 -11.94
CA ASP A 331 -26.02 -13.60 -10.80
C ASP A 331 -25.90 -12.26 -10.05
N VAL A 332 -24.82 -11.53 -10.33
CA VAL A 332 -24.47 -10.25 -9.72
C VAL A 332 -25.54 -9.19 -10.04
N PRO A 333 -26.00 -8.97 -11.30
CA PRO A 333 -26.91 -7.89 -11.64
C PRO A 333 -28.35 -8.03 -11.08
N GLU A 334 -28.91 -9.25 -11.02
CA GLU A 334 -30.26 -9.48 -10.47
C GLU A 334 -30.32 -9.19 -8.97
N PHE A 335 -29.27 -9.57 -8.24
CA PHE A 335 -29.15 -9.31 -6.82
C PHE A 335 -29.10 -7.80 -6.50
N TYR A 336 -28.43 -6.99 -7.32
CA TYR A 336 -28.38 -5.53 -7.13
C TYR A 336 -29.68 -4.83 -7.57
N ARG A 337 -30.43 -5.41 -8.51
CA ARG A 337 -31.80 -4.97 -8.84
C ARG A 337 -32.73 -5.13 -7.63
N TYR A 338 -32.59 -6.23 -6.90
CA TYR A 338 -33.34 -6.47 -5.67
C TYR A 338 -32.97 -5.49 -4.53
N LEU A 339 -31.68 -5.21 -4.32
CA LEU A 339 -31.23 -4.28 -3.28
C LEU A 339 -31.64 -2.83 -3.55
N SER A 340 -31.55 -2.37 -4.81
CA SER A 340 -31.99 -1.02 -5.20
C SER A 340 -33.50 -0.84 -5.08
N GLN A 341 -34.29 -1.87 -5.41
CA GLN A 341 -35.74 -1.88 -5.15
C GLN A 341 -36.04 -1.81 -3.65
N ARG A 342 -35.33 -2.58 -2.81
CA ARG A 342 -35.55 -2.59 -1.36
C ARG A 342 -35.15 -1.29 -0.67
N ALA A 343 -34.12 -0.59 -1.16
CA ALA A 343 -33.74 0.74 -0.66
C ALA A 343 -34.80 1.80 -0.99
N ARG A 344 -35.38 1.77 -2.20
CA ARG A 344 -36.51 2.64 -2.58
C ARG A 344 -37.75 2.41 -1.71
N TRP A 345 -38.07 1.16 -1.41
CA TRP A 345 -39.18 0.82 -0.51
C TRP A 345 -39.03 1.44 0.89
N ARG A 346 -37.83 1.41 1.47
CA ARG A 346 -37.57 2.04 2.78
C ARG A 346 -37.64 3.58 2.76
N GLN A 347 -37.34 4.20 1.62
CA GLN A 347 -37.49 5.66 1.45
C GLN A 347 -38.97 6.06 1.36
N LEU A 348 -39.81 5.25 0.72
CA LEU A 348 -41.27 5.46 0.67
C LEU A 348 -41.94 5.25 2.04
N GLU A 349 -41.47 4.27 2.82
CA GLU A 349 -41.92 4.06 4.21
C GLU A 349 -41.48 5.19 5.16
N ALA A 350 -40.36 5.84 4.87
CA ALA A 350 -39.89 6.98 5.66
C ALA A 350 -40.65 8.28 5.32
N GLY A 351 -41.03 8.48 4.06
CA GLY A 351 -41.82 9.64 3.63
C GLY A 351 -43.26 9.63 4.15
N THR A 352 -43.88 8.45 4.26
CA THR A 352 -45.26 8.30 4.76
C THR A 352 -45.42 8.52 6.27
N ARG A 353 -44.33 8.60 7.03
CA ARG A 353 -44.37 8.89 8.48
C ARG A 353 -44.29 10.37 8.83
N ASP A 354 -43.94 11.24 7.89
CA ASP A 354 -43.70 12.67 8.17
C ASP A 354 -44.96 13.55 7.96
N GLU A 355 -45.98 13.04 7.26
CA GLU A 355 -47.24 13.79 7.02
C GLU A 355 -48.26 13.70 8.19
N GLY A 356 -47.97 12.90 9.23
CA GLY A 356 -48.90 12.68 10.36
C GLY A 356 -48.71 13.62 11.56
N ARG A 357 -47.76 14.56 11.53
CA ARG A 357 -47.44 15.43 12.69
C ARG A 357 -47.95 16.86 12.50
N GLY A 358 -49.25 16.97 12.20
CA GLY A 358 -49.99 18.23 12.22
C GLY A 358 -50.26 18.72 13.64
N THR A 359 -49.64 19.87 13.95
CA THR A 359 -50.16 21.00 14.74
C THR A 359 -51.12 20.69 15.90
N ARG A 360 -50.59 20.76 17.13
CA ARG A 360 -51.38 21.12 18.31
C ARG A 360 -50.97 22.53 18.71
N GLU A 361 -51.90 23.45 18.51
CA GLU A 361 -51.83 24.87 18.87
C GLU A 361 -51.72 25.00 20.40
N ASP A 362 -50.72 25.74 20.86
CA ASP A 362 -50.77 26.37 22.18
C ASP A 362 -50.64 27.87 21.98
N ALA A 363 -51.76 28.55 22.25
CA ALA A 363 -51.87 29.98 22.35
C ALA A 363 -51.13 30.46 23.60
N THR A 364 -50.22 31.41 23.44
CA THR A 364 -49.80 32.25 24.56
C THR A 364 -49.63 33.70 24.10
N VAL A 365 -50.63 34.47 24.53
CA VAL A 365 -50.77 35.93 24.62
C VAL A 365 -49.44 36.68 24.71
N GLY A 366 -49.14 37.48 23.68
CA GLY A 366 -48.12 38.52 23.69
C GLY A 366 -48.77 39.90 23.58
N GLY A 367 -48.91 40.57 24.72
CA GLY A 367 -49.18 42.01 24.81
C GLY A 367 -47.93 42.71 25.33
N GLY A 368 -47.47 43.75 24.64
CA GLY A 368 -46.29 44.52 25.02
C GLY A 368 -45.91 45.54 23.94
N GLU A 369 -46.60 46.68 23.97
CA GLU A 369 -46.30 47.91 23.24
C GLU A 369 -44.88 48.45 23.51
N ALA A 370 -44.25 48.98 22.44
CA ALA A 370 -43.54 50.28 22.25
C ALA A 370 -42.72 50.93 23.42
N PRO A 371 -41.83 51.93 23.17
CA PRO A 371 -41.58 52.67 21.93
C PRO A 371 -40.09 52.88 21.57
N GLY A 372 -39.90 53.45 20.38
CA GLY A 372 -38.63 53.77 19.76
C GLY A 372 -37.79 54.82 20.46
N LYS A 373 -36.54 54.88 20.00
CA LYS A 373 -35.68 56.06 20.08
C LYS A 373 -35.05 56.32 18.73
N GLU A 374 -35.43 57.47 18.20
CA GLU A 374 -34.68 58.26 17.23
C GLU A 374 -33.36 58.75 17.84
N GLY A 375 -32.39 58.99 16.97
CA GLY A 375 -31.11 59.66 17.20
C GLY A 375 -30.27 59.36 15.96
N GLY A 376 -30.19 60.26 14.97
CA GLY A 376 -29.33 61.45 15.03
C GLY A 376 -27.88 61.00 14.85
N GLY A 377 -27.18 61.24 13.75
CA GLY A 377 -27.07 62.45 12.95
C GLY A 377 -25.56 62.73 12.79
N GLU A 378 -25.16 63.18 11.59
CA GLU A 378 -23.93 63.95 11.28
C GLU A 378 -22.55 63.25 11.48
N ALA A 379 -21.50 63.48 10.68
CA ALA A 379 -21.26 64.25 9.46
C ALA A 379 -19.94 63.71 8.85
#